data_AF-A0A229QXE5-F1
#
_entry.id   AF-A0A229QXE5-F1
#
_cell.length_a   1.000
_cell.length_b   1.000
_cell.length_c   1.000
_cell.angle_alpha   90.00
_cell.angle_beta   90.00
_cell.angle_gamma   90.00
#
_symmetry.space_group_name_H-M   'P 1'
#
loop_
_entity.id
_entity.type
_entity.pdbx_description
1 polymer ?
#
loop_
_entity_poly.entity_id
_entity_poly.type
_entity_poly.pdbx_seq_one_letter_code
_entity_poly.pdbx_strand_id
1 'polypeptide(L)' 'MTDRYELNPPSVDVKLAQPGSELGMETLDDGNHGLVIGEPESSAYVIEGSLDAIAAFAARVVNIVDAEREKVRRRTRS' A
#
# COMPACT_ATOMS: atom_id res chain seq x y z
N MET A 1 -1.49 -12.29 16.31
CA MET A 1 -2.29 -11.04 16.31
C MET A 1 -1.83 -10.25 15.12
N THR A 2 -2.70 -10.03 14.13
CA THR A 2 -2.36 -9.24 12.94
C THR A 2 -3.00 -7.87 13.16
N ASP A 3 -2.19 -6.87 13.46
CA ASP A 3 -2.68 -5.50 13.62
C ASP A 3 -3.23 -5.02 12.27
N ARG A 4 -4.56 -4.89 12.18
CA ARG A 4 -5.24 -4.37 11.01
C ARG A 4 -5.12 -2.86 11.03
N TYR A 5 -4.21 -2.32 10.22
CA TYR A 5 -4.12 -0.88 9.99
C TYR A 5 -5.32 -0.45 9.11
N GLU A 6 -6.40 -0.01 9.74
CA GLU A 6 -7.53 0.61 9.02
C GLU A 6 -7.09 1.98 8.49
N LEU A 7 -6.57 1.99 7.28
CA LEU A 7 -6.34 3.21 6.51
C LEU A 7 -7.70 3.66 5.96
N ASN A 8 -8.34 4.59 6.66
CA ASN A 8 -9.57 5.23 6.19
C ASN A 8 -9.22 6.43 5.29
N PRO A 9 -8.90 6.22 3.98
CA PRO A 9 -9.42 7.07 2.88
C PRO A 9 -9.71 6.24 1.59
N PRO A 10 -10.07 6.86 0.44
CA PRO A 10 -11.10 6.36 -0.49
C PRO A 10 -10.80 4.98 -1.11
N SER A 11 -11.81 4.13 -1.17
CA SER A 11 -12.05 3.04 -2.14
C SER A 11 -10.83 2.27 -2.70
N VAL A 12 -9.82 1.97 -1.89
CA VAL A 12 -8.77 1.03 -2.27
C VAL A 12 -8.81 -0.18 -1.37
N ASP A 13 -8.75 -1.36 -1.98
CA ASP A 13 -8.63 -2.62 -1.28
C ASP A 13 -7.16 -3.03 -1.20
N VAL A 14 -6.68 -3.28 0.02
CA VAL A 14 -5.30 -3.72 0.26
C VAL A 14 -5.30 -5.19 0.64
N LYS A 15 -4.62 -6.02 -0.15
CA LYS A 15 -4.54 -7.46 0.01
C LYS A 15 -3.08 -7.88 0.12
N LEU A 16 -2.81 -8.95 0.88
CA LEU A 16 -1.49 -9.60 0.90
C LEU A 16 -1.51 -10.74 -0.10
N ALA A 17 -0.70 -10.64 -1.15
CA ALA A 17 -0.47 -11.72 -2.10
C ALA A 17 0.52 -12.73 -1.49
N GLN A 18 0.13 -14.01 -1.55
CA GLN A 18 1.00 -15.10 -1.13
C GLN A 18 2.16 -15.29 -2.13
N PRO A 19 3.29 -15.84 -1.70
CA PRO A 19 4.40 -16.20 -2.59
C PRO A 19 3.96 -16.99 -3.82
N GLY A 20 4.37 -16.55 -5.00
CA GLY A 20 4.05 -17.21 -6.26
C GLY A 20 2.61 -17.06 -6.74
N SER A 21 1.83 -16.15 -6.14
CA SER A 21 0.51 -15.79 -6.69
C SER A 21 0.67 -15.16 -8.08
N GLU A 22 -0.23 -15.50 -9.00
CA GLU A 22 -0.34 -14.79 -10.27
C GLU A 22 -0.86 -13.38 -9.99
N LEU A 23 -0.04 -12.37 -10.34
CA LEU A 23 -0.37 -10.95 -10.21
C LEU A 23 -0.35 -10.33 -11.60
N GLY A 24 -1.46 -9.78 -12.05
CA GLY A 24 -1.59 -9.21 -13.39
C GLY A 24 -2.84 -8.35 -13.54
N MET A 25 -2.97 -7.62 -14.64
CA MET A 25 -4.19 -6.86 -14.90
C MET A 25 -5.40 -7.79 -15.10
N GLU A 26 -5.17 -9.03 -15.55
CA GLU A 26 -6.24 -10.03 -15.68
C GLU A 26 -6.87 -10.49 -14.35
N THR A 27 -6.22 -10.24 -13.21
CA THR A 27 -6.76 -10.63 -11.89
C THR A 27 -7.56 -9.51 -11.21
N LEU A 28 -7.67 -8.35 -11.85
CA LEU A 28 -8.38 -7.18 -11.33
C LEU A 28 -9.80 -7.12 -11.87
N ASP A 29 -10.74 -6.61 -11.07
CA ASP A 29 -12.09 -6.31 -11.54
C ASP A 29 -12.04 -5.27 -12.67
N ASP A 30 -12.95 -5.40 -13.66
CA ASP A 30 -13.00 -4.50 -14.82
C ASP A 30 -13.05 -3.01 -14.41
N GLY A 31 -12.08 -2.23 -14.88
CA GLY A 31 -11.94 -0.80 -14.60
C GLY A 31 -11.09 -0.45 -13.36
N ASN A 32 -10.69 -1.45 -12.58
CA ASN A 32 -9.74 -1.27 -11.49
C ASN A 32 -8.29 -1.34 -11.99
N HIS A 33 -7.43 -0.65 -11.26
CA HIS A 33 -5.98 -0.70 -11.44
C HIS A 33 -5.37 -1.36 -10.21
N GLY A 34 -4.16 -1.90 -10.38
CA GLY A 34 -3.43 -2.59 -9.32
C GLY A 34 -2.05 -1.98 -9.13
N LEU A 35 -1.65 -1.78 -7.87
CA LEU A 35 -0.29 -1.44 -7.47
C LEU A 35 0.27 -2.57 -6.61
N VAL A 36 1.36 -3.17 -7.07
CA VAL A 36 2.09 -4.22 -6.34
C VAL A 36 3.29 -3.60 -5.63
N ILE A 37 3.40 -3.82 -4.32
CA ILE A 37 4.51 -3.37 -3.49
C ILE A 37 5.22 -4.60 -2.91
N GLY A 38 6.50 -4.74 -3.25
CA GLY A 38 7.33 -5.87 -2.82
C GLY A 38 7.57 -6.86 -3.95
N GLU A 39 8.12 -8.02 -3.60
CA GLU A 39 8.43 -9.09 -4.53
C GLU A 39 7.36 -10.19 -4.44
N PRO A 40 6.64 -10.49 -5.55
CA PRO A 40 5.58 -11.50 -5.55
C PRO A 40 6.07 -12.90 -5.11
N GLU A 41 7.35 -13.22 -5.32
CA GLU A 41 7.95 -14.49 -4.92
C GLU A 41 8.20 -14.60 -3.41
N SER A 42 8.23 -13.47 -2.68
CA SER A 42 8.51 -13.43 -1.24
C SER A 42 7.28 -13.06 -0.39
N SER A 43 6.18 -12.65 -1.03
CA SER A 43 4.98 -11.97 -0.51
C SER A 43 4.99 -10.49 -0.89
N ALA A 44 3.88 -10.02 -1.45
CA ALA A 44 3.70 -8.64 -1.88
C ALA A 44 2.37 -8.08 -1.38
N TYR A 45 2.29 -6.77 -1.21
CA TYR A 45 1.01 -6.08 -1.03
C TYR A 45 0.45 -5.71 -2.38
N VAL A 46 -0.84 -5.98 -2.58
CA VAL A 46 -1.59 -5.60 -3.77
C VAL A 46 -2.63 -4.57 -3.32
N ILE A 47 -2.62 -3.43 -3.98
CA ILE A 47 -3.55 -2.34 -3.75
C ILE A 47 -4.40 -2.19 -5.00
N GLU A 48 -5.71 -2.34 -4.87
CA GLU A 48 -6.65 -2.35 -5.98
C GLU A 48 -7.64 -1.19 -5.86
N GLY A 49 -7.96 -0.54 -6.97
CA GLY A 49 -8.97 0.54 -7.02
C GLY A 49 -8.79 1.43 -8.24
N SER A 50 -9.45 2.59 -8.27
CA SER A 50 -9.22 3.57 -9.33
C SER A 50 -7.81 4.17 -9.23
N LEU A 51 -7.24 4.61 -10.37
CA LEU A 51 -5.91 5.26 -10.37
C LEU A 51 -5.84 6.44 -9.41
N ASP A 52 -6.89 7.27 -9.37
CA ASP A 52 -6.95 8.43 -8.46
C ASP A 52 -6.92 8.00 -6.99
N ALA A 53 -7.62 6.91 -6.65
CA ALA A 53 -7.64 6.38 -5.30
C ALA A 53 -6.28 5.78 -4.90
N ILE A 54 -5.63 5.05 -5.81
CA ILE A 54 -4.27 4.51 -5.61
C ILE A 54 -3.25 5.66 -5.45
N ALA A 55 -3.34 6.70 -6.28
CA ALA A 55 -2.46 7.86 -6.19
C ALA A 55 -2.63 8.60 -4.86
N ALA A 56 -3.88 8.82 -4.43
CA ALA A 56 -4.19 9.43 -3.14
C ALA A 56 -3.68 8.57 -1.96
N PHE A 57 -3.82 7.24 -2.05
CA PHE A 57 -3.29 6.30 -1.08
C PHE A 57 -1.76 6.39 -0.97
N ALA A 58 -1.04 6.33 -2.11
CA ALA A 58 0.41 6.40 -2.14
C ALA A 58 0.94 7.72 -1.57
N ALA A 59 0.32 8.85 -1.93
CA ALA A 59 0.67 10.16 -1.38
C ALA A 59 0.52 10.21 0.15
N ARG A 60 -0.54 9.61 0.70
CA ARG A 60 -0.74 9.54 2.15
C ARG A 60 0.32 8.69 2.84
N VAL A 61 0.70 7.55 2.27
CA VAL A 61 1.77 6.69 2.81
C VAL A 61 3.09 7.48 2.88
N VAL A 62 3.47 8.18 1.81
CA VAL A 62 4.67 9.02 1.78
C VAL A 62 4.64 10.08 2.88
N ASN A 63 3.51 10.80 3.01
CA ASN A 63 3.35 11.82 4.04
C ASN A 63 3.51 11.28 5.47
N ILE A 64 2.97 10.09 5.75
CA ILE A 64 3.11 9.42 7.05
C ILE A 64 4.58 9.07 7.31
N VAL A 65 5.26 8.46 6.33
CA VAL A 65 6.67 8.07 6.46
C VAL A 65 7.57 9.28 6.70
N ASP A 66 7.34 10.38 5.98
CA ASP A 66 8.12 11.60 6.15
C ASP A 66 7.88 12.26 7.52
N ALA A 67 6.64 12.28 8.00
CA ALA A 67 6.33 12.75 9.34
C ALA A 67 7.03 11.92 10.43
N GLU A 68 7.08 10.60 10.29
CA GLU A 68 7.80 9.72 11.23
C GLU A 68 9.32 9.93 11.17
N ARG A 69 9.90 10.08 9.98
CA ARG A 69 11.33 10.40 9.81
C ARG A 69 11.70 11.70 10.52
N GLU A 70 10.85 12.72 10.45
CA GLU A 70 11.07 13.99 11.13
C GLU A 70 10.99 13.86 12.66
N LYS A 71 10.04 13.07 13.18
CA LYS A 71 9.96 12.76 14.62
C LYS A 71 11.23 12.08 15.13
N VAL A 72 11.75 11.11 14.37
CA VAL A 72 12.99 10.40 14.73
C VAL A 72 14.17 11.38 14.76
N ARG A 73 14.33 12.23 13.74
CA ARG A 73 15.40 13.25 13.68
C ARG A 73 15.41 14.19 14.87
N ARG A 74 14.24 14.62 15.34
CA ARG A 74 14.11 15.50 16.52
C ARG A 74 14.52 14.81 17.81
N ARG A 75 14.19 13.52 17.97
CA ARG A 75 14.55 12.72 19.15
C ARG A 75 16.05 12.47 19.26
N THR A 76 16.75 12.25 18.14
CA THR A 76 18.19 11.97 18.14
C THR A 76 19.05 13.24 18.35
N ARG A 77 18.45 14.43 18.27
CA ARG A 77 19.13 15.73 18.51
C ARG A 77 18.94 16.26 19.94
N SER A 78 18.12 15.61 20.75
CA SER A 78 17.94 15.90 22.18
C SER A 78 18.74 14.94 23.04
#